data_AF-A0A1B3W5I1-F1
#
_entry.id   AF-A0A1B3W5I1-F1
#
_cell.length_a   1.000
_cell.length_b   1.000
_cell.length_c   1.000
_cell.angle_alpha   90.00
_cell.angle_beta   90.00
_cell.angle_gamma   90.00
#
_symmetry.space_group_name_H-M   'P 1'
#
loop_
_entity.id
_entity.type
_entity.pdbx_description
1 polymer ?
#
loop_
_entity_poly.entity_id
_entity_poly.type
_entity_poly.pdbx_seq_one_letter_code
_entity_poly.pdbx_strand_id
1 'polypeptide(L)'
;MSPRAGARPALLAALLVALGSAACAHGSHAVYDQANPSMETPMSQAQATTTVEGDGVRLEASFDHAAGGPLRVRYRVHNTGSADLAVFDRGDRHAVLTGRHGAGEVGEPGFREDGQGGLELRHAARPLPQPAPTLPPTPLAARVAPGQSLEGHFSFSPLVGDQPRRLRWCLGVAPFNERQFRSPDGSGDVEVWQASFELSESQQLLCTPWFDAASGTFAAD
;
A
#
# COMPACT_ATOMS: atom_id res chain seq x y z
N MET A 1 -49.05 -16.04 -35.96
CA MET A 1 -50.16 -16.64 -35.17
C MET A 1 -49.87 -16.40 -33.70
N SER A 2 -50.61 -15.47 -33.07
CA SER A 2 -50.73 -15.38 -31.60
C SER A 2 -51.75 -16.42 -31.10
N PRO A 3 -51.71 -16.78 -29.81
CA PRO A 3 -52.53 -16.12 -28.77
C PRO A 3 -51.70 -15.78 -27.49
N ARG A 4 -51.92 -14.65 -26.79
CA ARG A 4 -52.93 -14.35 -25.72
C ARG A 4 -52.96 -15.41 -24.60
N ALA A 5 -53.01 -15.12 -23.30
CA ALA A 5 -53.14 -13.89 -22.50
C ALA A 5 -53.03 -14.25 -20.99
N GLY A 6 -52.80 -13.22 -20.16
CA GLY A 6 -53.30 -13.10 -18.77
C GLY A 6 -52.36 -13.61 -17.67
N ALA A 7 -52.30 -13.01 -16.48
CA ALA A 7 -52.94 -11.82 -15.92
C ALA A 7 -52.17 -11.41 -14.64
N ARG A 8 -52.12 -10.10 -14.36
CA ARG A 8 -51.75 -9.56 -13.03
C ARG A 8 -52.99 -9.59 -12.13
N PRO A 9 -52.80 -9.63 -10.80
CA PRO A 9 -53.58 -8.76 -9.95
C PRO A 9 -52.71 -7.91 -9.02
N ALA A 10 -53.15 -6.67 -8.85
CA ALA A 10 -52.75 -5.72 -7.83
C ALA A 10 -53.74 -5.76 -6.66
N LEU A 11 -53.31 -5.50 -5.43
CA LEU A 11 -54.14 -5.02 -4.30
C LEU A 11 -53.16 -4.58 -3.18
N LEU A 12 -53.10 -3.29 -2.82
CA LEU A 12 -53.82 -2.62 -1.70
C LEU A 12 -53.21 -2.97 -0.33
N ALA A 13 -53.00 -2.08 0.66
CA ALA A 13 -53.66 -0.82 0.99
C ALA A 13 -52.79 0.05 1.94
N ALA A 14 -53.16 1.32 2.03
CA ALA A 14 -52.66 2.33 2.96
C ALA A 14 -53.19 2.16 4.40
N LEU A 15 -52.53 2.79 5.39
CA LEU A 15 -53.23 3.48 6.48
C LEU A 15 -52.35 4.55 7.17
N LEU A 16 -52.94 5.74 7.34
CA LEU A 16 -52.50 6.89 8.14
C LEU A 16 -52.68 6.63 9.65
N VAL A 17 -51.94 7.36 10.51
CA VAL A 17 -52.49 8.17 11.64
C VAL A 17 -51.43 9.21 12.09
N ALA A 18 -51.91 10.44 12.28
CA ALA A 18 -51.22 11.62 12.79
C ALA A 18 -51.29 11.76 14.31
N LEU A 19 -50.46 12.62 14.92
CA LEU A 19 -50.82 13.72 15.85
C LEU A 19 -49.66 14.10 16.77
N GLY A 20 -49.42 15.41 16.85
CA GLY A 20 -48.41 16.00 17.71
C GLY A 20 -48.86 16.19 19.16
N SER A 21 -47.91 16.58 20.00
CA SER A 21 -48.15 17.21 21.29
C SER A 21 -46.94 18.09 21.62
N ALA A 22 -47.18 19.40 21.72
CA ALA A 22 -46.26 20.35 22.31
C ALA A 22 -46.30 20.20 23.84
N ALA A 23 -45.12 20.19 24.48
CA ALA A 23 -45.00 20.47 25.90
C ALA A 23 -43.72 21.27 26.12
N CYS A 24 -43.90 22.57 26.37
CA CYS A 24 -42.88 23.42 26.96
C CYS A 24 -42.77 23.07 28.44
N ALA A 25 -41.58 22.71 28.91
CA ALA A 25 -41.26 22.73 30.33
C ALA A 25 -39.90 23.42 30.51
N HIS A 26 -39.94 24.61 31.11
CA HIS A 26 -38.80 25.34 31.62
C HIS A 26 -38.27 24.62 32.88
N GLY A 27 -36.96 24.46 33.00
CA GLY A 27 -36.38 23.82 34.17
C GLY A 27 -34.86 23.89 34.22
N SER A 28 -34.37 25.02 34.73
CA SER A 28 -33.17 25.18 35.56
C SER A 28 -31.79 24.92 34.96
N HIS A 29 -31.04 26.02 34.87
CA HIS A 29 -29.58 26.07 34.77
C HIS A 29 -28.90 25.18 35.83
N ALA A 30 -28.10 24.22 35.36
CA ALA A 30 -26.95 23.73 36.10
C ALA A 30 -25.71 24.10 35.27
N VAL A 31 -25.03 25.15 35.71
CA VAL A 31 -23.68 25.47 35.27
C VAL A 31 -22.77 24.37 35.81
N TYR A 32 -22.47 23.39 34.96
CA TYR A 32 -21.27 22.58 35.11
C TYR A 32 -20.19 23.23 34.27
N ASP A 33 -19.44 24.12 34.92
CA ASP A 33 -18.11 24.50 34.50
C ASP A 33 -17.22 23.27 34.73
N GLN A 34 -17.04 22.48 33.66
CA GLN A 34 -16.07 21.41 33.65
C GLN A 34 -15.27 21.54 32.37
N ALA A 35 -14.15 22.27 32.54
CA ALA A 35 -12.95 22.28 31.73
C ALA A 35 -12.96 21.20 30.66
N ASN A 36 -13.18 21.62 29.41
CA ASN A 36 -12.91 20.81 28.24
C ASN A 36 -11.43 20.39 28.34
N PRO A 37 -11.09 19.11 28.53
CA PRO A 37 -9.72 18.70 28.33
C PRO A 37 -9.44 19.02 26.87
N SER A 38 -8.48 19.91 26.64
CA SER A 38 -7.89 20.12 25.33
C SER A 38 -7.69 18.74 24.72
N MET A 39 -8.47 18.40 23.70
CA MET A 39 -8.06 17.40 22.74
C MET A 39 -6.82 17.99 22.12
N GLU A 40 -5.67 17.69 22.73
CA GLU A 40 -4.41 17.65 22.02
C GLU A 40 -4.67 16.67 20.88
N THR A 41 -5.00 17.22 19.71
CA THR A 41 -4.77 16.51 18.45
C THR A 41 -3.38 15.91 18.62
N PRO A 42 -3.22 14.57 18.59
CA PRO A 42 -1.90 13.99 18.73
C PRO A 42 -1.05 14.71 17.70
N MET A 43 -0.01 15.42 18.16
CA MET A 43 0.90 16.14 17.30
C MET A 43 1.21 15.19 16.15
N SER A 44 0.77 15.53 14.94
CA SER A 44 1.04 14.73 13.76
C SER A 44 2.54 14.54 13.76
N GLN A 45 2.99 13.32 14.06
CA GLN A 45 4.41 13.01 14.03
C GLN A 45 4.91 13.43 12.67
N ALA A 46 5.99 14.21 12.65
CA ALA A 46 6.46 14.88 11.46
C ALA A 46 6.78 13.81 10.40
N GLN A 47 5.97 13.75 9.35
CA GLN A 47 6.15 12.82 8.25
C GLN A 47 7.23 13.40 7.33
N ALA A 48 8.37 12.73 7.21
CA ALA A 48 9.39 13.11 6.24
C ALA A 48 8.99 12.63 4.86
N THR A 49 9.14 13.47 3.84
CA THR A 49 8.81 13.12 2.46
C THR A 49 10.02 13.33 1.55
N THR A 50 10.17 12.46 0.56
CA THR A 50 11.19 12.55 -0.47
C THR A 50 10.62 12.15 -1.84
N THR A 51 11.30 12.58 -2.90
CA THR A 51 10.98 12.23 -4.27
C THR A 51 12.22 11.63 -4.92
N VAL A 52 12.06 10.48 -5.58
CA VAL A 52 13.11 9.79 -6.33
C VAL A 52 12.69 9.75 -7.78
N GLU A 53 13.54 10.27 -8.66
CA GLU A 53 13.33 10.21 -10.11
C GLU A 53 14.04 8.99 -10.70
N GLY A 54 13.36 8.30 -11.60
CA GLY A 54 13.90 7.18 -12.39
C GLY A 54 13.66 7.39 -13.89
N ASP A 55 13.90 6.34 -14.67
CA ASP A 55 13.68 6.42 -16.13
C ASP A 55 12.19 6.19 -16.42
N GLY A 56 11.48 7.25 -16.80
CA GLY A 56 10.03 7.19 -17.05
C GLY A 56 9.18 6.90 -15.80
N VAL A 57 9.72 7.16 -14.61
CA VAL A 57 9.04 6.90 -13.34
C VAL A 57 9.44 7.94 -12.29
N ARG A 58 8.47 8.33 -11.45
CA ARG A 58 8.71 9.11 -10.24
C ARG A 58 8.14 8.38 -9.03
N LEU A 59 8.91 8.30 -7.95
CA LEU A 59 8.48 7.79 -6.65
C LEU A 59 8.40 8.93 -5.65
N GLU A 60 7.22 9.15 -5.08
CA GLU A 60 7.03 9.97 -3.89
C GLU A 60 6.89 9.02 -2.69
N ALA A 61 7.71 9.21 -1.66
CA ALA A 61 7.70 8.36 -0.48
C ALA A 61 7.72 9.20 0.79
N SER A 62 6.94 8.78 1.77
CA SER A 62 6.82 9.44 3.04
C SER A 62 7.01 8.45 4.19
N PHE A 63 7.96 8.76 5.07
CA PHE A 63 8.32 7.95 6.23
C PHE A 63 7.76 8.59 7.50
N ASP A 64 7.13 7.76 8.31
CA ASP A 64 6.69 8.09 9.67
C ASP A 64 7.29 7.03 10.61
N HIS A 65 8.14 7.47 11.53
CA HIS A 65 8.88 6.61 12.44
C HIS A 65 8.92 7.24 13.83
N ALA A 66 8.09 6.71 14.74
CA ALA A 66 8.20 7.01 16.16
C ALA A 66 9.44 6.33 16.75
N ALA A 67 10.13 6.99 17.68
CA ALA A 67 11.24 6.37 18.40
C ALA A 67 10.80 5.04 19.06
N GLY A 68 11.42 3.93 18.66
CA GLY A 68 11.08 2.58 19.14
C GLY A 68 9.78 2.00 18.57
N GLY A 69 9.12 2.69 17.65
CA GLY A 69 7.93 2.23 16.93
C GLY A 69 8.24 1.62 15.57
N PRO A 70 7.22 1.08 14.87
CA PRO A 70 7.39 0.62 13.49
C PRO A 70 7.71 1.79 12.56
N LEU A 71 8.51 1.52 11.53
CA LEU A 71 8.58 2.40 10.36
C LEU A 71 7.28 2.23 9.57
N ARG A 72 6.57 3.31 9.31
CA ARG A 72 5.43 3.37 8.39
C ARG A 72 5.85 4.08 7.12
N VAL A 73 5.65 3.44 5.99
CA VAL A 73 5.93 4.01 4.67
C VAL A 73 4.63 4.15 3.91
N ARG A 74 4.38 5.35 3.38
CA ARG A 74 3.34 5.62 2.38
C ARG A 74 4.04 6.07 1.11
N TYR A 75 3.54 5.67 -0.04
CA TYR A 75 4.16 6.05 -1.30
C TYR A 75 3.15 6.16 -2.43
N ARG A 76 3.57 6.90 -3.45
CA ARG A 76 2.92 6.99 -4.75
C ARG A 76 3.96 6.83 -5.85
N VAL A 77 3.74 5.87 -6.74
CA VAL A 77 4.53 5.67 -7.95
C VAL A 77 3.78 6.30 -9.11
N HIS A 78 4.42 7.19 -9.86
CA HIS A 78 3.89 7.78 -11.08
C HIS A 78 4.61 7.18 -12.29
N ASN A 79 3.86 6.61 -13.23
CA ASN A 79 4.41 6.24 -14.53
C ASN A 79 4.44 7.49 -15.42
N THR A 80 5.61 8.12 -15.55
CA THR A 80 5.82 9.31 -16.37
C THR A 80 6.30 8.97 -17.78
N GLY A 81 6.56 7.69 -18.06
CA GLY A 81 6.95 7.18 -19.36
C GLY A 81 5.77 6.94 -20.30
N SER A 82 6.08 6.38 -21.47
CA SER A 82 5.12 6.10 -22.55
C SER A 82 4.71 4.63 -22.66
N ALA A 83 5.30 3.75 -21.85
CA ALA A 83 4.99 2.32 -21.80
C ALA A 83 4.41 1.96 -20.43
N ASP A 84 3.68 0.86 -20.37
CA ASP A 84 3.22 0.31 -19.08
C ASP A 84 4.41 -0.01 -18.18
N LEU A 85 4.24 0.21 -16.87
CA LEU A 85 5.24 0.01 -15.84
C LEU A 85 4.83 -1.16 -14.95
N ALA A 86 5.77 -2.05 -14.68
CA ALA A 86 5.65 -3.07 -13.65
C ALA A 86 6.28 -2.56 -12.34
N VAL A 87 5.55 -2.68 -11.23
CA VAL A 87 6.00 -2.28 -9.89
C VAL A 87 6.07 -3.52 -8.98
N PHE A 88 7.24 -3.81 -8.42
CA PHE A 88 7.52 -5.05 -7.66
C PHE A 88 7.23 -4.93 -6.16
N ASP A 89 6.05 -4.44 -5.79
CA ASP A 89 5.59 -4.27 -4.41
C ASP A 89 4.66 -5.40 -3.92
N ARG A 90 4.24 -6.33 -4.78
CA ARG A 90 3.24 -7.38 -4.46
C ARG A 90 3.84 -8.67 -3.87
N GLY A 91 5.14 -8.67 -3.56
CA GLY A 91 5.83 -9.82 -2.99
C GLY A 91 6.02 -10.95 -3.99
N ASP A 92 5.72 -12.19 -3.56
CA ASP A 92 5.89 -13.38 -4.39
C ASP A 92 4.71 -14.36 -4.31
N ARG A 93 4.54 -15.14 -5.37
CA ARG A 93 3.45 -16.10 -5.50
C ARG A 93 3.46 -17.16 -4.41
N HIS A 94 4.64 -17.58 -3.96
CA HIS A 94 4.73 -18.61 -2.94
C HIS A 94 4.19 -18.11 -1.59
N ALA A 95 4.47 -16.86 -1.21
CA ALA A 95 3.88 -16.22 -0.04
C ALA A 95 2.34 -16.14 -0.13
N VAL A 96 1.80 -15.79 -1.29
CA VAL A 96 0.34 -15.76 -1.51
C VAL A 96 -0.28 -17.15 -1.40
N LEU A 97 0.29 -18.15 -2.08
CA LEU A 97 -0.22 -19.52 -2.05
C LEU A 97 -0.13 -20.19 -0.66
N THR A 98 0.83 -19.76 0.17
CA THR A 98 0.99 -20.26 1.53
C THR A 98 0.19 -19.48 2.57
N GLY A 99 -0.60 -18.49 2.14
CA GLY A 99 -1.42 -17.66 3.03
C GLY A 99 -0.61 -16.71 3.93
N ARG A 100 0.68 -16.51 3.64
CA ARG A 100 1.52 -15.54 4.35
C ARG A 100 1.27 -14.11 3.89
N HIS A 101 0.62 -13.94 2.74
CA HIS A 101 0.38 -12.66 2.10
C HIS A 101 -0.95 -12.67 1.33
N GLY A 102 -1.74 -11.60 1.40
CA GLY A 102 -2.99 -11.49 0.63
C GLY A 102 -2.72 -11.25 -0.86
N ALA A 103 -3.62 -11.77 -1.72
CA ALA A 103 -3.51 -11.52 -3.15
C ALA A 103 -3.72 -10.02 -3.45
N GLY A 104 -2.76 -9.40 -4.16
CA GLY A 104 -2.82 -7.98 -4.50
C GLY A 104 -2.43 -7.02 -3.38
N GLU A 105 -2.16 -7.49 -2.16
CA GLU A 105 -1.63 -6.65 -1.09
C GLU A 105 -0.17 -6.25 -1.35
N VAL A 106 0.29 -5.17 -0.71
CA VAL A 106 1.71 -4.82 -0.68
C VAL A 106 2.44 -5.83 0.19
N GLY A 107 3.38 -6.58 -0.41
CA GLY A 107 4.17 -7.61 0.25
C GLY A 107 5.00 -7.08 1.42
N GLU A 108 5.44 -7.96 2.30
CA GLU A 108 6.49 -7.60 3.26
C GLU A 108 7.80 -7.32 2.50
N PRO A 109 8.50 -6.20 2.76
CA PRO A 109 9.78 -5.94 2.12
C PRO A 109 10.83 -6.96 2.60
N GLY A 110 11.73 -7.36 1.70
CA GLY A 110 12.99 -7.95 2.14
C GLY A 110 13.83 -6.90 2.84
N PHE A 111 14.79 -7.30 3.67
CA PHE A 111 15.71 -6.37 4.31
C PHE A 111 17.15 -6.86 4.30
N ARG A 112 18.09 -5.91 4.37
CA ARG A 112 19.51 -6.17 4.51
C ARG A 112 20.15 -5.07 5.36
N GLU A 113 20.98 -5.47 6.30
CA GLU A 113 21.83 -4.56 7.08
C GLU A 113 23.07 -4.17 6.28
N ASP A 114 23.47 -2.90 6.34
CA ASP A 114 24.67 -2.39 5.67
C ASP A 114 25.96 -2.52 6.52
N GLY A 115 25.84 -3.02 7.76
CA GLY A 115 26.93 -3.16 8.73
C GLY A 115 27.36 -1.85 9.42
N GLN A 116 26.78 -0.70 9.05
CA GLN A 116 27.04 0.62 9.63
C GLN A 116 25.83 1.17 10.39
N GLY A 117 24.98 0.27 10.91
CA GLY A 117 23.72 0.61 11.56
C GLY A 117 22.63 1.10 10.60
N GLY A 118 22.81 0.89 9.30
CA GLY A 118 21.82 1.15 8.27
C GLY A 118 21.05 -0.12 7.90
N LEU A 119 19.75 0.06 7.64
CA LEU A 119 18.86 -1.00 7.19
C LEU A 119 18.21 -0.60 5.86
N GLU A 120 18.44 -1.40 4.83
CA GLU A 120 17.78 -1.28 3.54
C GLU A 120 16.58 -2.22 3.47
N LEU A 121 15.39 -1.64 3.27
CA LEU A 121 14.17 -2.37 2.91
C LEU A 121 14.04 -2.43 1.40
N ARG A 122 13.57 -3.56 0.86
CA ARG A 122 13.48 -3.77 -0.58
C ARG A 122 12.21 -4.50 -1.00
N HIS A 123 11.45 -3.84 -1.86
CA HIS A 123 10.40 -4.43 -2.70
C HIS A 123 10.95 -4.55 -4.11
N ALA A 124 11.33 -5.75 -4.54
CA ALA A 124 11.97 -5.95 -5.83
C ALA A 124 11.80 -7.39 -6.32
N ALA A 125 11.93 -7.58 -7.64
CA ALA A 125 12.09 -8.92 -8.19
C ALA A 125 13.35 -9.56 -7.61
N ARG A 126 13.24 -10.79 -7.11
CA ARG A 126 14.35 -11.57 -6.55
C ARG A 126 14.78 -12.65 -7.54
N PRO A 127 16.07 -13.03 -7.58
CA PRO A 127 16.52 -14.14 -8.41
C PRO A 127 15.92 -15.46 -7.93
N LEU A 128 15.85 -16.45 -8.82
CA LEU A 128 15.48 -17.81 -8.46
C LEU A 128 16.54 -18.36 -7.46
N PRO A 129 16.13 -18.82 -6.26
CA PRO A 129 17.08 -19.42 -5.33
C PRO A 129 17.80 -20.62 -5.95
N GLN A 130 19.05 -20.82 -5.57
CA GLN A 130 19.85 -21.97 -6.00
C GLN A 130 20.16 -22.86 -4.78
N PRO A 131 19.77 -24.16 -4.80
CA PRO A 131 19.02 -24.85 -5.86
C PRO A 131 17.55 -24.37 -5.95
N ALA A 132 16.95 -24.54 -7.13
CA ALA A 132 15.55 -24.14 -7.37
C ALA A 132 14.59 -24.98 -6.52
N PRO A 133 13.72 -24.36 -5.70
CA PRO A 133 12.76 -25.10 -4.88
C PRO A 133 11.60 -25.64 -5.73
N THR A 134 10.87 -26.63 -5.21
CA THR A 134 9.69 -27.21 -5.88
C THR A 134 8.60 -26.18 -6.15
N LEU A 135 8.42 -25.21 -5.24
CA LEU A 135 7.54 -24.06 -5.40
C LEU A 135 8.38 -22.79 -5.37
N PRO A 136 8.79 -22.28 -6.54
CA PRO A 136 9.57 -21.04 -6.63
C PRO A 136 8.81 -19.82 -6.06
N PRO A 137 9.51 -18.92 -5.36
CA PRO A 137 8.96 -17.62 -4.95
C PRO A 137 8.93 -16.67 -6.16
N THR A 138 8.08 -16.97 -7.15
CA THR A 138 7.94 -16.18 -8.37
C THR A 138 7.52 -14.74 -8.03
N PRO A 139 8.28 -13.72 -8.46
CA PRO A 139 7.96 -12.33 -8.17
C PRO A 139 6.58 -11.93 -8.70
N LEU A 140 5.89 -11.08 -7.96
CA LEU A 140 4.63 -10.47 -8.36
C LEU A 140 4.80 -8.96 -8.57
N ALA A 141 4.11 -8.43 -9.56
CA ALA A 141 4.11 -7.01 -9.87
C ALA A 141 2.71 -6.47 -10.13
N ALA A 142 2.47 -5.22 -9.77
CA ALA A 142 1.33 -4.45 -10.26
C ALA A 142 1.69 -3.78 -11.60
N ARG A 143 0.72 -3.68 -12.51
CA ARG A 143 0.85 -2.93 -13.76
C ARG A 143 0.30 -1.52 -13.59
N VAL A 144 1.03 -0.52 -14.08
CA VAL A 144 0.65 0.90 -14.04
C VAL A 144 0.75 1.46 -15.46
N ALA A 145 -0.38 1.86 -16.04
CA ALA A 145 -0.41 2.43 -17.39
C ALA A 145 0.29 3.82 -17.47
N PRO A 146 0.73 4.27 -18.66
CA PRO A 146 1.28 5.61 -18.86
C PRO A 146 0.40 6.71 -18.27
N GLY A 147 1.03 7.64 -17.53
CA GLY A 147 0.34 8.75 -16.88
C GLY A 147 -0.52 8.36 -15.66
N GLN A 148 -0.61 7.08 -15.32
CA GLN A 148 -1.31 6.62 -14.11
C GLN A 148 -0.37 6.57 -12.90
N SER A 149 -0.97 6.34 -11.74
CA SER A 149 -0.24 6.24 -10.49
C SER A 149 -0.73 5.05 -9.67
N LEU A 150 0.18 4.51 -8.87
CA LEU A 150 -0.08 3.45 -7.92
C LEU A 150 0.25 3.96 -6.52
N GLU A 151 -0.69 3.82 -5.60
CA GLU A 151 -0.50 4.15 -4.20
C GLU A 151 -0.36 2.88 -3.37
N GLY A 152 0.45 2.97 -2.32
CA GLY A 152 0.62 1.87 -1.39
C GLY A 152 1.15 2.34 -0.05
N HIS A 153 1.09 1.43 0.91
CA HIS A 153 1.66 1.63 2.22
C HIS A 153 2.08 0.29 2.81
N PHE A 154 3.05 0.33 3.71
CA PHE A 154 3.43 -0.82 4.53
C PHE A 154 3.99 -0.33 5.88
N SER A 155 4.06 -1.24 6.84
CA SER A 155 4.75 -1.02 8.11
C SER A 155 5.82 -2.08 8.29
N PHE A 156 6.96 -1.69 8.85
CA PHE A 156 8.07 -2.58 9.12
C PHE A 156 8.54 -2.40 10.56
N SER A 157 8.69 -3.52 11.27
CA SER A 157 9.25 -3.58 12.62
C SER A 157 10.43 -4.55 12.61
N PRO A 158 11.65 -4.13 13.01
CA PRO A 158 12.73 -5.07 13.23
C PRO A 158 12.32 -6.08 14.31
N LEU A 159 12.40 -7.38 14.00
CA LEU A 159 11.92 -8.44 14.88
C LEU A 159 12.83 -8.64 16.11
N VAL A 160 14.14 -8.38 15.98
CA VAL A 160 15.15 -8.53 17.04
C VAL A 160 16.37 -7.67 16.69
N GLY A 161 16.95 -6.93 17.65
CA GLY A 161 18.23 -6.23 17.49
C GLY A 161 18.22 -4.76 17.91
N ASP A 162 19.38 -4.10 17.74
CA ASP A 162 19.48 -2.65 17.89
C ASP A 162 18.64 -1.95 16.82
N GLN A 163 17.96 -0.87 17.20
CA GLN A 163 17.19 -0.08 16.24
C GLN A 163 18.12 0.50 15.17
N PRO A 164 17.76 0.42 13.88
CA PRO A 164 18.58 0.96 12.82
C PRO A 164 18.71 2.47 12.99
N ARG A 165 19.94 2.98 12.88
CA ARG A 165 20.22 4.43 12.93
C ARG A 165 19.75 5.12 11.66
N ARG A 166 19.84 4.40 10.54
CA ARG A 166 19.41 4.90 9.24
C ARG A 166 18.60 3.85 8.50
N LEU A 167 17.58 4.29 7.79
CA LEU A 167 16.67 3.45 7.02
C LEU A 167 16.68 3.91 5.57
N ARG A 168 16.59 2.99 4.62
CA ARG A 168 16.24 3.34 3.24
C ARG A 168 15.29 2.32 2.68
N TRP A 169 14.50 2.72 1.70
CA TRP A 169 13.64 1.79 0.97
C TRP A 169 13.93 1.87 -0.52
N CYS A 170 14.08 0.70 -1.13
CA CYS A 170 14.28 0.55 -2.56
C CYS A 170 13.09 -0.19 -3.18
N LEU A 171 12.47 0.44 -4.18
CA LEU A 171 11.38 -0.13 -4.97
C LEU A 171 11.88 -0.51 -6.37
N GLY A 172 11.69 -1.76 -6.73
CA GLY A 172 11.96 -2.29 -8.06
C GLY A 172 10.84 -1.93 -9.04
N VAL A 173 11.25 -1.46 -10.20
CA VAL A 173 10.36 -1.18 -11.32
C VAL A 173 10.98 -1.64 -12.64
N ALA A 174 10.16 -1.97 -13.62
CA ALA A 174 10.62 -2.33 -14.96
C ALA A 174 9.56 -2.00 -16.01
N PRO A 175 9.94 -1.78 -17.28
CA PRO A 175 8.97 -1.76 -18.37
C PRO A 175 8.15 -3.06 -18.39
N PHE A 176 6.84 -2.94 -18.51
CA PHE A 176 5.96 -4.09 -18.63
C PHE A 176 5.99 -4.63 -20.06
N ASN A 177 6.24 -5.94 -20.19
CA ASN A 177 6.31 -6.64 -21.48
C ASN A 177 5.71 -8.04 -21.31
N GLU A 178 4.67 -8.36 -22.08
CA GLU A 178 3.92 -9.63 -21.97
C GLU A 178 4.78 -10.89 -22.12
N ARG A 179 5.98 -10.81 -22.70
CA ARG A 179 6.92 -11.95 -22.76
C ARG A 179 7.53 -12.29 -21.39
N GLN A 180 7.61 -11.33 -20.48
CA GLN A 180 8.23 -11.46 -19.16
C GLN A 180 7.21 -11.47 -18.02
N PHE A 181 5.93 -11.23 -18.32
CA PHE A 181 4.85 -11.17 -17.34
C PHE A 181 3.70 -12.11 -17.74
N ARG A 182 3.18 -12.88 -16.79
CA ARG A 182 2.03 -13.78 -16.99
C ARG A 182 0.98 -13.52 -15.92
N SER A 183 -0.24 -13.19 -16.33
CA SER A 183 -1.39 -13.06 -15.43
C SER A 183 -2.00 -14.45 -15.24
N PRO A 184 -2.11 -14.97 -14.01
CA PRO A 184 -2.62 -16.33 -13.81
C PRO A 184 -4.13 -16.36 -13.82
N ASP A 185 -4.80 -15.37 -13.22
CA ASP A 185 -6.25 -15.27 -13.09
C ASP A 185 -6.63 -13.82 -12.72
N GLY A 186 -7.54 -13.19 -13.48
CA GLY A 186 -7.95 -11.80 -13.35
C GLY A 186 -9.00 -11.54 -12.25
N SER A 187 -8.70 -11.89 -11.00
CA SER A 187 -9.60 -11.66 -9.87
C SER A 187 -8.96 -10.78 -8.79
N GLY A 188 -9.35 -9.50 -8.76
CA GLY A 188 -8.93 -8.49 -7.78
C GLY A 188 -9.03 -7.07 -8.36
N ASP A 189 -9.08 -6.05 -7.50
CA ASP A 189 -9.14 -4.63 -7.92
C ASP A 189 -7.80 -4.12 -8.50
N VAL A 190 -6.70 -4.83 -8.23
CA VAL A 190 -5.35 -4.57 -8.77
C VAL A 190 -4.93 -5.73 -9.66
N GLU A 191 -4.54 -5.44 -10.90
CA GLU A 191 -4.03 -6.43 -11.84
C GLU A 191 -2.62 -6.88 -11.41
N VAL A 192 -2.52 -8.09 -10.83
CA VAL A 192 -1.26 -8.68 -10.37
C VAL A 192 -0.70 -9.66 -11.39
N TRP A 193 0.56 -9.46 -11.74
CA TRP A 193 1.26 -10.24 -12.76
C TRP A 193 2.40 -11.05 -12.15
N GLN A 194 2.54 -12.32 -12.54
CA GLN A 194 3.75 -13.09 -12.26
C GLN A 194 4.86 -12.65 -13.19
N ALA A 195 6.03 -12.30 -12.64
CA ALA A 195 7.16 -11.83 -13.41
C ALA A 195 8.24 -12.90 -13.57
N SER A 196 8.99 -12.84 -14.67
CA SER A 196 10.21 -13.64 -14.87
C SER A 196 11.26 -13.32 -13.80
N PHE A 197 12.00 -14.34 -13.35
CA PHE A 197 13.14 -14.16 -12.43
C PHE A 197 14.28 -13.33 -13.06
N GLU A 198 14.37 -13.26 -14.39
CA GLU A 198 15.35 -12.43 -15.13
C GLU A 198 15.19 -10.93 -14.85
N LEU A 199 14.00 -10.49 -14.44
CA LEU A 199 13.78 -9.09 -14.06
C LEU A 199 14.54 -8.71 -12.79
N SER A 200 15.00 -9.68 -12.01
CA SER A 200 15.85 -9.41 -10.85
C SER A 200 17.17 -8.71 -11.22
N GLU A 201 17.68 -8.94 -12.44
CA GLU A 201 18.96 -8.42 -12.96
C GLU A 201 18.80 -7.11 -13.76
N SER A 202 17.60 -6.83 -14.28
CA SER A 202 17.35 -5.75 -15.24
C SER A 202 16.39 -4.67 -14.75
N GLN A 203 15.71 -4.88 -13.62
CA GLN A 203 14.87 -3.86 -12.99
C GLN A 203 15.68 -2.62 -12.59
N GLN A 204 15.04 -1.46 -12.66
CA GLN A 204 15.53 -0.26 -11.99
C GLN A 204 15.15 -0.32 -10.51
N LEU A 205 16.06 0.10 -9.62
CA LEU A 205 15.75 0.30 -8.20
C LEU A 205 15.65 1.80 -7.89
N LEU A 206 14.46 2.23 -7.48
CA LEU A 206 14.20 3.57 -6.95
C LEU A 206 14.45 3.53 -5.45
N CYS A 207 15.62 3.99 -5.02
CA CYS A 207 15.99 4.01 -3.61
C CYS A 207 15.82 5.42 -3.04
N THR A 208 15.11 5.52 -1.91
CA THR A 208 15.10 6.77 -1.14
C THR A 208 16.51 7.14 -0.69
N PRO A 209 16.79 8.43 -0.45
CA PRO A 209 17.91 8.81 0.39
C PRO A 209 17.84 8.09 1.74
N TRP A 210 18.96 8.05 2.46
CA TRP A 210 18.96 7.51 3.82
C TRP A 210 18.13 8.40 4.74
N PHE A 211 17.14 7.82 5.40
CA PHE A 211 16.36 8.42 6.47
C PHE A 211 17.10 8.23 7.79
N ASP A 212 17.40 9.31 8.50
CA ASP A 212 17.95 9.25 9.85
C ASP A 212 16.83 9.02 10.86
N ALA A 213 16.91 7.90 11.59
CA ALA A 213 15.85 7.47 12.50
C ALA A 213 15.77 8.34 13.77
N ALA A 214 16.82 9.09 14.10
CA ALA A 214 16.86 9.93 15.28
C ALA A 214 16.34 11.36 14.98
N SER A 215 16.72 11.94 13.84
CA SER A 215 16.22 13.26 13.42
C SER A 215 14.88 13.20 12.71
N GLY A 216 14.49 12.04 12.19
CA GLY A 216 13.24 11.86 11.45
C GLY A 216 13.27 12.56 10.08
N THR A 217 14.42 12.62 9.42
CA THR A 217 14.60 13.33 8.14
C THR A 217 15.40 12.52 7.13
N PHE A 218 15.14 12.71 5.84
CA PHE A 218 16.02 12.22 4.78
C PHE A 218 17.31 13.04 4.72
N ALA A 219 18.45 12.36 4.53
CA ALA A 219 19.71 13.00 4.20
C ALA A 219 19.61 13.71 2.85
N ALA A 220 20.35 14.81 2.71
CA ALA A 220 20.55 15.44 1.41
C ALA A 220 21.48 14.55 0.56
N ASP A 221 21.18 14.46 -0.74
CA ASP A 221 22.00 13.77 -1.74
C ASP A 221 23.35 14.45 -1.99
#